data_AF-A0A660T8M4-F1
#
_entry.id   AF-A0A660T8M4-F1
#
_cell.length_a   1.000
_cell.length_b   1.000
_cell.length_c   1.000
_cell.angle_alpha   90.00
_cell.angle_beta   90.00
_cell.angle_gamma   90.00
#
_symmetry.space_group_name_H-M   'P 1'
#
loop_
_entity.id
_entity.type
_entity.pdbx_description
1 polymer ?
#
loop_
_entity_poly.entity_id
_entity_poly.type
_entity_poly.pdbx_seq_one_letter_code
_entity_poly.pdbx_strand_id
1 'polypeptide(L)'
;MKKILMTVFLVILVLTSCDESADDKNWNVDLLWMRHLGSRQNDIGNDAVVDFSGIYVTGITLGSLDKNESSGKWDIFLAKYTHEGSKQWTRQWGTPGRDEGLSAAIGLDGC
;
A
#
# COMPACT_ATOMS: atom_id res chain seq x y z
N MET A 1 3.08 31.23 -11.88
CA MET A 1 3.19 29.78 -12.23
C MET A 1 2.32 29.01 -11.26
N LYS A 2 1.23 28.40 -11.72
CA LYS A 2 0.28 27.66 -10.86
C LYS A 2 0.96 26.37 -10.39
N LYS A 3 1.16 26.22 -9.07
CA LYS A 3 1.64 24.98 -8.47
C LYS A 3 0.47 23.99 -8.46
N ILE A 4 0.59 22.90 -9.21
CA ILE A 4 -0.36 21.79 -9.19
C ILE A 4 -0.07 21.01 -7.91
N LEU A 5 -1.03 20.98 -6.99
CA LEU A 5 -0.97 20.20 -5.77
C LEU A 5 -1.36 18.75 -6.14
N MET A 6 -0.39 17.85 -6.16
CA MET A 6 -0.63 16.43 -6.36
C MET A 6 -0.91 15.81 -4.99
N THR A 7 -2.17 15.52 -4.69
CA THR A 7 -2.58 14.85 -3.45
C THR A 7 -2.06 13.42 -3.49
N VAL A 8 -1.01 13.14 -2.71
CA VAL A 8 -0.52 11.79 -2.46
C VAL A 8 -1.28 11.26 -1.24
N PHE A 9 -2.09 10.22 -1.43
CA PHE A 9 -2.72 9.51 -0.31
C PHE A 9 -1.65 8.68 0.40
N LEU A 10 -1.33 9.07 1.64
CA LEU A 10 -0.35 8.41 2.49
C LEU A 10 -1.10 7.47 3.45
N VAL A 11 -0.98 6.16 3.25
CA VAL A 11 -1.42 5.17 4.24
C VAL A 11 -0.32 5.05 5.30
N ILE A 12 -0.51 5.70 6.45
CA ILE A 12 0.39 5.58 7.60
C ILE A 12 -0.10 4.40 8.44
N LEU A 13 0.63 3.28 8.41
CA LEU A 13 0.49 2.22 9.41
C LEU A 13 1.29 2.62 10.65
N VAL A 14 0.61 2.92 11.76
CA VAL A 14 1.25 3.26 13.04
C VAL A 14 1.50 1.95 13.82
N LEU A 15 2.75 1.49 13.87
CA LEU A 15 3.19 0.53 14.89
C LEU A 15 3.76 1.35 16.04
N THR A 16 3.00 1.50 17.14
CA THR A 16 3.53 2.15 18.34
C THR A 16 4.49 1.18 19.03
N SER A 17 5.77 1.49 19.10
CA SER A 17 6.64 0.87 20.10
C SER A 17 6.13 1.32 21.47
N CYS A 18 5.83 0.37 22.36
CA CYS A 18 5.50 0.69 23.75
C CYS A 18 6.79 1.13 24.45
N ASP A 19 6.99 2.43 24.62
CA ASP A 19 7.97 2.98 25.56
C ASP A 19 7.16 3.63 26.69
N GLU A 20 7.20 3.04 27.89
CA GLU A 20 6.52 3.55 29.09
C GLU A 20 7.34 4.65 29.80
N SER A 21 8.12 5.44 29.06
CA SER A 21 8.80 6.62 29.62
C SER A 21 7.93 7.87 29.44
N ALA A 22 7.13 8.15 30.46
CA ALA A 22 6.31 9.34 30.56
C ALA A 22 7.17 10.62 30.63
N ASP A 23 7.44 11.28 29.48
CA ASP A 23 7.45 12.76 29.33
C ASP A 23 7.59 13.33 27.90
N ASP A 24 7.19 12.64 26.82
CA ASP A 24 7.36 13.16 25.45
C ASP A 24 6.04 13.56 24.75
N LYS A 25 5.57 14.79 25.00
CA LYS A 25 4.68 15.47 24.02
C LYS A 25 5.40 15.86 22.72
N ASN A 26 6.46 15.14 22.37
CA ASN A 26 7.24 15.34 21.19
C ASN A 26 7.09 14.09 20.32
N TRP A 27 6.11 14.12 19.42
CA TRP A 27 5.83 13.05 18.45
C TRP A 27 6.93 12.97 17.38
N ASN A 28 8.17 12.68 17.79
CA ASN A 28 9.26 12.35 16.88
C ASN A 28 8.97 10.97 16.28
N VAL A 29 8.27 10.97 15.16
CA VAL A 29 8.04 9.75 14.38
C VAL A 29 9.29 9.50 13.54
N ASP A 30 10.12 8.56 13.98
CA ASP A 30 11.25 8.05 13.20
C ASP A 30 10.71 7.17 12.05
N LEU A 31 10.80 7.68 10.82
CA LEU A 31 10.42 6.92 9.64
C LEU A 31 11.45 5.80 9.39
N LEU A 32 11.08 4.55 9.69
CA LEU A 32 11.94 3.39 9.44
C LEU A 32 12.19 3.18 7.95
N TRP A 33 11.13 3.18 7.13
CA TRP A 33 11.23 3.03 5.68
C TRP A 33 10.01 3.59 4.95
N MET A 34 10.21 3.93 3.69
CA MET A 34 9.16 4.27 2.73
C MET A 34 9.37 3.47 1.44
N ARG A 35 8.28 3.01 0.83
CA ARG A 35 8.29 2.36 -0.48
C ARG A 35 7.27 3.01 -1.39
N HIS A 36 7.69 3.27 -2.62
CA HIS A 36 6.82 3.75 -3.68
C HIS A 36 6.41 2.58 -4.57
N LEU A 37 5.11 2.44 -4.81
CA LEU A 37 4.52 1.52 -5.78
C LEU A 37 3.49 2.30 -6.58
N GLY A 38 3.75 2.46 -7.88
CA GLY A 38 2.88 3.18 -8.80
C GLY A 38 3.25 2.90 -10.25
N SER A 39 2.31 3.10 -11.13
CA SER A 39 2.42 2.99 -12.58
C SER A 39 2.72 4.37 -13.19
N ARG A 40 2.64 4.45 -14.52
CA ARG A 40 2.70 5.74 -15.24
C ARG A 40 1.33 6.43 -15.34
N GLN A 41 0.27 5.81 -14.86
CA GLN A 41 -1.08 6.34 -14.82
C GLN A 41 -1.50 6.55 -13.35
N ASN A 42 -2.79 6.82 -13.11
CA ASN A 42 -3.28 6.99 -11.75
C ASN A 42 -3.33 5.65 -11.03
N ASP A 43 -2.90 5.65 -9.77
CA ASP A 43 -2.98 4.51 -8.86
C ASP A 43 -3.57 4.98 -7.53
N ILE A 44 -4.36 4.13 -6.91
CA ILE A 44 -5.00 4.39 -5.62
C ILE A 44 -4.73 3.17 -4.73
N GLY A 45 -4.03 3.39 -3.62
CA GLY A 45 -3.97 2.42 -2.53
C GLY A 45 -5.24 2.51 -1.70
N ASN A 46 -5.95 1.40 -1.54
CA ASN A 46 -7.23 1.37 -0.84
C ASN A 46 -7.09 0.87 0.59
N ASP A 47 -6.25 -0.16 0.83
CA ASP A 47 -6.14 -0.79 2.14
C ASP A 47 -4.78 -1.49 2.32
N ALA A 48 -4.39 -1.70 3.59
CA ALA A 48 -3.20 -2.45 3.96
C ALA A 48 -3.45 -3.28 5.22
N VAL A 49 -3.07 -4.56 5.16
CA VAL A 49 -3.20 -5.52 6.26
C VAL A 49 -1.86 -6.16 6.58
N VAL A 50 -1.67 -6.57 7.83
CA VAL A 50 -0.42 -7.13 8.33
C VAL A 50 -0.69 -8.41 9.08
N ASP A 51 0.00 -9.49 8.71
CA ASP A 51 0.02 -10.77 9.43
C ASP A 51 1.46 -11.17 9.76
N PHE A 52 1.64 -12.37 10.32
CA PHE A 52 2.96 -12.93 10.66
C PHE A 52 3.87 -13.18 9.44
N SER A 53 3.30 -13.18 8.23
CA SER A 53 3.99 -13.47 6.97
C SER A 53 4.42 -12.19 6.25
N GLY A 54 3.93 -11.01 6.66
CA GLY A 54 4.31 -9.73 6.11
C GLY A 54 3.15 -8.74 6.00
N ILE A 55 3.36 -7.75 5.14
CA ILE A 55 2.43 -6.64 4.89
C ILE A 55 1.84 -6.81 3.49
N TYR A 56 0.53 -6.71 3.38
CA TYR A 56 -0.20 -6.76 2.12
C TYR A 56 -0.87 -5.42 1.87
N VAL A 57 -0.71 -4.87 0.67
CA VAL A 57 -1.32 -3.62 0.24
C VAL A 57 -2.18 -3.89 -0.98
N THR A 58 -3.44 -3.46 -0.95
CA THR A 58 -4.37 -3.60 -2.07
C THR A 58 -4.79 -2.22 -2.59
N GLY A 59 -5.17 -2.18 -3.86
CA GLY A 59 -5.61 -0.96 -4.50
C GLY A 59 -6.03 -1.19 -5.93
N ILE A 60 -6.16 -0.08 -6.67
CA ILE A 60 -6.46 -0.07 -8.10
C ILE A 60 -5.44 0.75 -8.88
N THR A 61 -5.19 0.37 -10.13
CA THR A 61 -4.26 1.05 -11.05
C THR A 61 -4.89 1.19 -12.44
N LEU A 62 -4.63 2.32 -13.12
CA LEU A 62 -4.98 2.51 -14.55
C LEU A 62 -3.84 2.09 -15.50
N GLY A 63 -2.73 1.57 -14.98
CA GLY A 63 -1.54 1.29 -15.77
C GLY A 63 -0.91 -0.06 -15.47
N SER A 64 0.10 -0.42 -16.26
CA SER A 64 0.92 -1.60 -16.01
C SER A 64 1.76 -1.38 -14.75
N LEU A 65 1.44 -2.06 -13.66
CA LEU A 65 2.08 -1.89 -12.35
C LEU A 65 3.13 -2.97 -12.11
N ASP A 66 4.37 -2.54 -11.83
CA ASP A 66 5.47 -3.44 -11.45
C ASP A 66 5.68 -4.62 -12.42
N LYS A 67 5.66 -4.33 -13.73
CA LYS A 67 5.78 -5.30 -14.83
C LYS A 67 4.58 -6.25 -15.00
N ASN A 68 3.47 -6.03 -14.30
CA ASN A 68 2.20 -6.64 -14.65
C ASN A 68 1.51 -5.76 -15.68
N GLU A 69 0.90 -6.37 -16.70
CA GLU A 69 0.22 -5.62 -17.75
C GLU A 69 -1.18 -5.20 -17.34
N SER A 70 -1.56 -3.99 -17.76
CA SER A 70 -2.93 -3.55 -17.58
C SER A 70 -3.89 -4.26 -18.54
N SER A 71 -5.07 -4.59 -18.04
CA SER A 71 -6.12 -5.28 -18.79
C SER A 71 -7.16 -4.31 -19.38
N GLY A 72 -7.13 -3.02 -19.04
CA GLY A 72 -8.13 -2.08 -19.50
C GLY A 72 -8.15 -0.77 -18.72
N LYS A 73 -9.26 -0.51 -18.01
CA LYS A 73 -9.39 0.68 -17.17
C LYS A 73 -8.72 0.41 -15.82
N TRP A 74 -9.47 0.53 -14.73
CA TRP A 74 -8.93 0.26 -13.40
C TRP A 74 -8.81 -1.25 -13.23
N ASP A 75 -7.60 -1.71 -12.93
CA ASP A 75 -7.31 -3.08 -12.53
C ASP A 75 -7.05 -3.12 -11.03
N ILE A 76 -7.36 -4.24 -10.39
CA ILE A 76 -7.06 -4.50 -8.98
C ILE A 76 -5.59 -4.91 -8.87
N PHE A 77 -4.88 -4.43 -7.85
CA PHE A 77 -3.57 -4.96 -7.51
C PHE A 77 -3.49 -5.40 -6.05
N LEU A 78 -2.60 -6.36 -5.79
CA LEU A 78 -2.17 -6.78 -4.47
C LEU A 78 -0.64 -6.84 -4.46
N ALA A 79 -0.02 -6.22 -3.46
CA ALA A 79 1.42 -6.25 -3.25
C ALA A 79 1.76 -6.80 -1.87
N LYS A 80 2.84 -7.57 -1.77
CA LYS A 80 3.36 -8.09 -0.51
C LYS A 80 4.75 -7.52 -0.21
N TYR A 81 4.97 -7.16 1.04
CA TYR A 81 6.25 -6.70 1.58
C TYR A 81 6.63 -7.52 2.83
N THR A 82 7.93 -7.60 3.13
CA THR A 82 8.39 -8.04 4.45
C THR A 82 8.17 -6.94 5.49
N HIS A 83 8.31 -7.25 6.78
CA HIS A 83 8.18 -6.26 7.86
C HIS A 83 9.26 -5.16 7.81
N GLU A 84 10.40 -5.45 7.19
CA GLU A 84 11.50 -4.50 6.92
C GLU A 84 11.26 -3.66 5.65
N GLY A 85 10.10 -3.81 5.01
CA GLY A 85 9.71 -3.04 3.83
C GLY A 85 10.30 -3.55 2.51
N SER A 86 10.83 -4.77 2.47
CA SER A 86 11.32 -5.36 1.21
C SER A 86 10.15 -5.92 0.39
N LYS A 87 9.93 -5.41 -0.82
CA LYS A 87 8.86 -5.91 -1.71
C LYS A 87 9.14 -7.35 -2.13
N GLN A 88 8.18 -8.23 -1.89
CA GLN A 88 8.23 -9.64 -2.28
C GLN A 88 7.65 -9.85 -3.68
N TRP A 89 6.45 -9.32 -3.92
CA TRP A 89 5.78 -9.42 -5.22
C TRP A 89 4.66 -8.38 -5.36
N THR A 90 4.26 -8.15 -6.61
CA THR A 90 3.05 -7.43 -6.99
C THR A 90 2.28 -8.28 -7.97
N ARG A 91 0.97 -8.35 -7.81
CA ARG A 91 0.05 -9.00 -8.74
C ARG A 91 -1.04 -8.02 -9.14
N GLN A 92 -1.41 -8.02 -10.41
CA GLN A 92 -2.45 -7.18 -10.97
C GLN A 92 -3.43 -8.06 -11.76
N TRP A 93 -4.72 -7.78 -11.60
CA TRP A 93 -5.80 -8.48 -12.28
C TRP A 93 -6.90 -7.51 -12.69
N GLY A 94 -7.47 -7.73 -13.86
CA GLY A 94 -8.61 -6.96 -14.32
C GLY A 94 -9.17 -7.48 -15.64
N THR A 95 -10.06 -6.68 -16.20
CA THR A 95 -10.76 -6.86 -17.46
C THR A 95 -10.60 -5.60 -18.32
N PRO A 96 -11.10 -5.59 -19.57
CA PRO A 96 -11.21 -4.35 -20.34
C PRO A 96 -12.05 -3.25 -19.66
N GLY A 97 -12.86 -3.61 -18.66
CA GLY A 97 -13.73 -2.73 -17.88
C GLY A 97 -13.03 -2.09 -16.68
N ARG A 98 -13.84 -1.68 -15.69
CA ARG A 98 -13.39 -1.16 -14.40
C ARG A 98 -13.55 -2.27 -13.36
N ASP A 99 -12.45 -2.66 -12.72
CA ASP A 99 -12.39 -3.65 -11.65
C ASP A 99 -11.92 -2.96 -10.36
N GLU A 100 -12.67 -3.17 -9.26
CA GLU A 100 -12.45 -2.46 -7.99
C GLU A 100 -12.24 -3.43 -6.82
N GLY A 101 -11.06 -3.37 -6.21
CA GLY A 101 -10.74 -4.05 -4.96
C GLY A 101 -10.63 -3.02 -3.84
N LEU A 102 -11.61 -2.98 -2.92
CA LEU A 102 -11.76 -1.89 -1.95
C LEU A 102 -11.07 -2.14 -0.61
N SER A 103 -10.94 -3.39 -0.19
CA SER A 103 -10.34 -3.75 1.11
C SER A 103 -9.79 -5.16 1.05
N ALA A 104 -8.83 -5.44 1.94
CA ALA A 104 -8.32 -6.77 2.20
C ALA A 104 -8.57 -7.11 3.67
N ALA A 105 -8.74 -8.40 3.97
CA ALA A 105 -8.79 -8.90 5.33
C ALA A 105 -7.91 -10.15 5.42
N ILE A 106 -7.26 -10.30 6.56
CA ILE A 106 -6.53 -11.53 6.91
C ILE A 106 -7.41 -12.39 7.83
N GLY A 107 -7.33 -13.70 7.65
CA GLY A 107 -7.95 -14.65 8.57
C GLY A 107 -7.24 -14.62 9.93
N LEU A 108 -7.99 -14.84 11.01
CA LEU A 108 -7.43 -15.06 12.36
C LEU A 108 -6.68 -16.40 12.48
N ASP A 109 -6.66 -17.14 11.37
CA ASP A 109 -5.93 -18.35 11.03
C ASP A 109 -4.64 -18.56 11.80
N GLY A 110 -3.66 -17.75 11.42
CA GLY A 110 -2.26 -17.98 11.76
C GLY A 110 -1.72 -19.38 11.40
N CYS A 111 -2.54 -20.26 10.81
CA CYS A 111 -2.39 -21.69 10.67
C CYS A 111 -3.03 -22.14 9.36
#